data_AF-A0AAN8IIG3-F1
#
_entry.id   AF-A0AAN8IIG3-F1
#
_cell.length_a   1.000
_cell.length_b   1.000
_cell.length_c   1.000
_cell.angle_alpha   90.00
_cell.angle_beta   90.00
_cell.angle_gamma   90.00
#
_symmetry.space_group_name_H-M   'P 1'
#
loop_
_entity.id
_entity.type
_entity.pdbx_description
1 polymer ?
#
loop_
_entity_poly.entity_id
_entity_poly.type
_entity_poly.pdbx_seq_one_letter_code
_entity_poly.pdbx_strand_id
1 'polypeptide(L)'
;MALYGALSALSTIYIRTLPPQRPSCNCGDTIDEAISNSCIYDEMAAAWLPPACRDDELSSQFSQSGPNSDGSWTYYGDKNKTVSMTAYDLSQLPLTGGHFFATHEWHVVHCSYYWKKMARARELGTVLEKRYDTDMHIGHCEMMFLKRDPLDKIVTEAGVSLHSDVLVVAKPEEHKHDQHGDSEIDVEED
;
A
#
# COMPACT_ATOMS: atom_id res chain seq x y z
N MET A 1 36.70 43.88 -12.36
CA MET A 1 35.80 43.14 -11.43
C MET A 1 34.48 42.78 -12.13
N ALA A 2 34.52 42.07 -13.27
CA ALA A 2 33.31 41.77 -14.06
C ALA A 2 33.14 40.27 -14.41
N LEU A 3 34.06 39.41 -13.98
CA LEU A 3 34.02 37.97 -14.30
C LEU A 3 33.23 37.13 -13.28
N TYR A 4 32.95 37.67 -12.08
CA TYR A 4 32.18 36.97 -11.05
C TYR A 4 30.65 36.98 -11.28
N GLY A 5 30.13 37.91 -12.09
CA GLY A 5 28.68 38.02 -12.37
C GLY A 5 28.14 36.96 -13.33
N ALA A 6 28.95 36.52 -14.30
CA ALA A 6 28.54 35.54 -15.31
C ALA A 6 28.43 34.11 -14.74
N LEU A 7 29.33 33.74 -13.81
CA LEU A 7 29.29 32.44 -13.13
C LEU A 7 28.08 32.32 -12.18
N SER A 8 27.69 33.42 -11.53
CA SER A 8 26.51 33.48 -10.66
C SER A 8 25.21 33.32 -11.44
N ALA A 9 25.07 33.97 -12.60
CA ALA A 9 23.89 33.85 -13.44
C ALA A 9 23.73 32.43 -14.01
N LEU A 10 24.81 31.80 -14.48
CA LEU A 10 24.77 30.44 -15.03
C LEU A 10 24.46 29.39 -13.95
N SER A 11 25.01 29.53 -12.74
CA SER A 11 24.71 28.65 -11.60
C SER A 11 23.23 28.74 -11.18
N THR A 12 22.68 29.95 -11.15
CA THR A 12 21.27 30.18 -10.77
C THR A 12 20.29 29.67 -11.83
N ILE A 13 20.67 29.69 -13.11
CA ILE A 13 19.87 29.13 -14.22
C ILE A 13 19.95 27.60 -14.20
N TYR A 14 21.12 27.01 -13.95
CA TYR A 14 21.32 25.56 -13.94
C TYR A 14 20.55 24.84 -12.82
N ILE A 15 20.46 25.46 -11.63
CA ILE A 15 19.64 24.94 -10.52
C ILE A 15 18.15 24.94 -10.86
N ARG A 16 17.67 25.86 -11.71
CA ARG A 16 16.26 25.97 -12.10
C ARG A 16 15.84 24.98 -13.19
N THR A 17 16.79 24.37 -13.90
CA THR A 17 16.51 23.45 -15.02
C THR A 17 16.48 21.98 -14.61
N LEU A 18 16.96 21.62 -13.42
CA LEU A 18 16.84 20.24 -12.95
C LEU A 18 15.40 19.99 -12.52
N PRO A 19 14.71 18.96 -13.08
CA PRO A 19 13.43 18.56 -12.55
C PRO A 19 13.60 18.19 -11.08
N PRO A 20 12.69 18.61 -10.19
CA PRO A 20 12.77 18.23 -8.78
C PRO A 20 12.81 16.70 -8.71
N GLN A 21 13.88 16.15 -8.13
CA GLN A 21 13.94 14.71 -7.88
C GLN A 21 12.82 14.38 -6.90
N ARG A 22 11.93 13.45 -7.29
CA ARG A 22 10.96 12.90 -6.35
C ARG A 22 11.74 12.18 -5.24
N PRO A 23 11.52 12.50 -3.96
CA PRO A 23 12.05 11.71 -2.86
C PRO A 23 11.76 10.23 -3.06
N SER A 24 12.74 9.37 -2.80
CA SER A 24 12.57 7.91 -2.84
C SER A 24 11.74 7.45 -1.63
N CYS A 25 10.88 6.46 -1.85
CA CYS A 25 10.14 5.78 -0.79
C CYS A 25 10.76 4.42 -0.41
N ASN A 26 12.05 4.22 -0.70
CA ASN A 26 12.80 3.05 -0.25
C ASN A 26 13.49 3.31 1.09
N CYS A 27 13.66 2.26 1.88
CA CYS A 27 14.20 2.32 3.24
C CYS A 27 15.47 1.49 3.45
N GLY A 28 16.03 0.89 2.39
CA GLY A 28 17.15 -0.03 2.48
C GLY A 28 16.69 -1.48 2.41
N ASP A 29 17.61 -2.40 2.66
CA ASP A 29 17.42 -3.84 2.50
C ASP A 29 17.07 -4.57 3.80
N THR A 30 17.22 -3.89 4.95
CA THR A 30 16.92 -4.44 6.27
C THR A 30 16.11 -3.48 7.15
N ILE A 31 15.50 -4.01 8.22
CA ILE A 31 14.82 -3.17 9.22
C ILE A 31 15.81 -2.22 9.92
N ASP A 32 17.03 -2.69 10.21
CA ASP A 32 18.06 -1.86 10.84
C ASP A 32 18.48 -0.69 9.94
N GLU A 33 18.58 -0.93 8.62
CA GLU A 33 18.79 0.13 7.64
C GLU A 33 17.58 1.07 7.54
N ALA A 34 16.35 0.54 7.57
CA ALA A 34 15.15 1.36 7.58
C ALA A 34 15.13 2.32 8.77
N ILE A 35 15.42 1.83 9.98
CA ILE A 35 15.53 2.64 11.18
C ILE A 35 16.66 3.68 11.04
N SER A 36 17.83 3.27 10.52
CA SER A 36 18.97 4.17 10.28
C SER A 36 18.64 5.27 9.26
N ASN A 37 17.79 4.95 8.27
CA ASN A 37 17.28 5.88 7.26
C ASN A 37 16.07 6.69 7.74
N SER A 38 15.76 6.66 9.04
CA SER A 38 14.62 7.37 9.65
C SER A 38 13.26 6.96 9.09
N CYS A 39 13.16 5.74 8.56
CA CYS A 39 11.89 5.18 8.15
C CYS A 39 11.10 4.68 9.36
N ILE A 40 9.78 4.77 9.25
CA ILE A 40 8.83 4.30 10.25
C ILE A 40 7.89 3.33 9.54
N TYR A 41 7.55 2.23 10.22
CA TYR A 41 6.52 1.31 9.74
C TYR A 41 5.17 2.03 9.62
N ASP A 42 4.56 1.94 8.45
CA ASP A 42 3.24 2.46 8.14
C ASP A 42 2.29 1.29 7.94
N GLU A 43 1.36 1.12 8.86
CA GLU A 43 0.39 0.01 8.85
C GLU A 43 -0.59 0.12 7.67
N MET A 44 -1.03 1.34 7.33
CA MET A 44 -1.88 1.59 6.17
C MET A 44 -1.15 1.19 4.89
N ALA A 45 0.13 1.55 4.77
CA ALA A 45 0.95 1.22 3.62
C ALA A 45 1.51 -0.20 3.62
N ALA A 46 1.38 -0.95 4.71
CA ALA A 46 2.11 -2.20 4.94
C ALA A 46 3.58 -2.09 4.49
N ALA A 47 4.27 -1.04 4.91
CA ALA A 47 5.63 -0.74 4.45
C ALA A 47 6.41 0.10 5.47
N TRP A 48 7.73 -0.03 5.46
CA TRP A 48 8.60 0.97 6.06
C TRP A 48 8.74 2.12 5.07
N LEU A 49 8.47 3.35 5.53
CA LEU A 49 8.48 4.54 4.67
C LEU A 49 9.28 5.68 5.30
N PRO A 50 10.01 6.46 4.49
CA PRO A 50 10.66 7.67 4.96
C PRO A 50 9.63 8.80 5.17
N PRO A 51 9.97 9.85 5.92
CA PRO A 51 9.03 10.94 6.22
C PRO A 51 8.41 11.60 4.98
N ALA A 52 9.15 11.67 3.88
CA ALA A 52 8.67 12.27 2.63
C ALA A 52 7.50 11.51 1.97
N CYS A 53 7.28 10.25 2.34
CA CYS A 53 6.24 9.39 1.76
C CYS A 53 5.10 9.05 2.74
N ARG A 54 5.12 9.66 3.93
CA ARG A 54 4.17 9.39 5.01
C ARG A 54 3.14 10.51 5.17
N ASP A 55 1.97 10.11 5.66
CA ASP A 55 0.92 10.99 6.16
C ASP A 55 0.54 10.45 7.53
N ASP A 56 1.33 10.79 8.55
CA ASP A 56 1.26 10.16 9.88
C ASP A 56 -0.12 10.31 10.54
N GLU A 57 -0.80 11.43 10.28
CA GLU A 57 -2.16 11.66 10.75
C GLU A 57 -3.13 10.65 10.12
N LEU A 58 -3.04 10.45 8.81
CA LEU A 58 -3.91 9.51 8.09
C LEU A 58 -3.59 8.06 8.44
N SER A 59 -2.32 7.70 8.55
CA SER A 59 -1.90 6.35 8.95
C SER A 59 -2.36 6.03 10.38
N SER A 60 -2.30 7.01 11.30
CA SER A 60 -2.83 6.86 12.66
C SER A 60 -4.35 6.68 12.69
N GLN A 61 -5.09 7.42 11.85
CA GLN A 61 -6.54 7.21 11.68
C GLN A 61 -6.85 5.81 11.15
N PHE A 62 -6.06 5.30 10.20
CA PHE A 62 -6.21 3.95 9.68
C PHE A 62 -6.02 2.90 10.77
N SER A 63 -4.93 2.97 11.53
CA SER A 63 -4.62 2.05 12.63
C SER A 63 -5.67 2.02 13.75
N GLN A 64 -6.53 3.04 13.84
CA GLN A 64 -7.63 3.18 14.81
C GLN A 64 -9.02 2.92 14.20
N SER A 65 -9.09 2.49 12.94
CA SER A 65 -10.35 2.24 12.22
C SER A 65 -10.74 0.77 12.11
N GLY A 66 -9.99 -0.11 12.78
CA GLY A 66 -10.29 -1.53 12.82
C GLY A 66 -11.50 -1.87 13.70
N PRO A 67 -12.08 -3.08 13.52
CA PRO A 67 -13.35 -3.47 14.13
C PRO A 67 -13.23 -3.84 15.62
N ASN A 68 -12.02 -3.91 16.18
CA ASN A 68 -11.83 -4.22 17.58
C ASN A 68 -12.33 -3.07 18.47
N SER A 69 -12.63 -3.37 19.74
CA SER A 69 -13.17 -2.37 20.67
C SER A 69 -12.22 -1.19 20.94
N ASP A 70 -10.93 -1.36 20.67
CA ASP A 70 -9.88 -0.33 20.79
C ASP A 70 -9.54 0.35 19.45
N GLY A 71 -10.27 0.01 18.37
CA GLY A 71 -10.03 0.51 17.01
C GLY A 71 -8.89 -0.20 16.28
N SER A 72 -8.24 -1.21 16.87
CA SER A 72 -7.12 -1.92 16.23
C SER A 72 -7.60 -2.88 15.14
N TRP A 73 -6.69 -3.21 14.23
CA TRP A 73 -6.85 -4.30 13.27
C TRP A 73 -6.33 -5.62 13.83
N THR A 74 -6.99 -6.72 13.47
CA THR A 74 -6.44 -8.06 13.65
C THR A 74 -5.92 -8.59 12.32
N TYR A 75 -4.65 -8.97 12.32
CA TYR A 75 -3.99 -9.62 11.19
C TYR A 75 -3.81 -11.11 11.49
N TYR A 76 -3.60 -11.90 10.44
CA TYR A 76 -3.40 -13.33 10.58
C TYR A 76 -2.16 -13.82 9.83
N GLY A 77 -1.50 -14.84 10.36
CA GLY A 77 -0.40 -15.55 9.69
C GLY A 77 -0.89 -16.58 8.68
N ASP A 78 -2.19 -16.89 8.65
CA ASP A 78 -2.78 -17.87 7.75
C ASP A 78 -4.26 -17.55 7.40
N LYS A 79 -4.74 -18.09 6.27
CA LYS A 79 -6.13 -17.90 5.80
C LYS A 79 -7.20 -18.48 6.74
N ASN A 80 -6.84 -19.46 7.57
CA ASN A 80 -7.76 -20.10 8.54
C ASN A 80 -7.85 -19.34 9.87
N LYS A 81 -7.18 -18.19 10.00
CA LYS A 81 -7.18 -17.33 11.20
C LYS A 81 -6.67 -18.05 12.45
N THR A 82 -5.73 -18.99 12.30
CA THR A 82 -5.20 -19.77 13.43
C THR A 82 -4.08 -19.06 14.17
N VAL A 83 -3.34 -18.20 13.49
CA VAL A 83 -2.24 -17.39 14.04
C VAL A 83 -2.62 -15.92 13.94
N SER A 84 -2.90 -15.25 15.07
CA SER A 84 -3.12 -13.80 15.09
C SER A 84 -1.78 -13.05 15.14
N MET A 85 -1.75 -11.87 14.52
CA MET A 85 -0.57 -11.00 14.44
C MET A 85 -0.94 -9.55 14.80
N THR A 86 0.01 -8.86 15.41
CA THR A 86 -0.05 -7.42 15.73
C THR A 86 0.60 -6.58 14.63
N ALA A 87 0.37 -5.26 14.65
CA ALA A 87 1.11 -4.33 13.78
C ALA A 87 2.63 -4.43 13.98
N TYR A 88 3.09 -4.73 15.21
CA TYR A 88 4.51 -4.98 15.46
C TYR A 88 4.98 -6.24 14.74
N ASP A 89 4.25 -7.36 14.84
CA ASP A 89 4.63 -8.60 14.14
C ASP A 89 4.72 -8.40 12.63
N LEU A 90 3.79 -7.62 12.05
CA LEU A 90 3.81 -7.24 10.64
C LEU A 90 5.08 -6.45 10.29
N SER A 91 5.45 -5.47 11.12
CA SER A 91 6.66 -4.66 10.88
C SER A 91 7.95 -5.50 10.77
N GLN A 92 7.95 -6.70 11.35
CA GLN A 92 9.07 -7.65 11.36
C GLN A 92 9.06 -8.64 10.19
N LEU A 93 7.97 -8.72 9.40
CA LEU A 93 7.87 -9.63 8.25
C LEU A 93 8.97 -9.49 7.19
N PRO A 94 9.60 -8.32 6.95
CA PRO A 94 10.74 -8.24 6.04
C PRO A 94 11.92 -9.14 6.43
N LEU A 95 12.07 -9.49 7.72
CA LEU A 95 13.15 -10.37 8.20
C LEU A 95 13.03 -11.80 7.67
N THR A 96 11.80 -12.26 7.45
CA THR A 96 11.50 -13.63 7.00
C THR A 96 11.02 -13.69 5.56
N GLY A 97 10.75 -12.54 4.94
CA GLY A 97 10.03 -12.47 3.67
C GLY A 97 8.60 -12.99 3.77
N GLY A 98 8.02 -12.96 4.98
CA GLY A 98 6.69 -13.50 5.25
C GLY A 98 5.55 -12.61 4.76
N HIS A 99 4.34 -13.16 4.83
CA HIS A 99 3.09 -12.50 4.47
C HIS A 99 2.14 -12.49 5.66
N PHE A 100 1.20 -11.54 5.65
CA PHE A 100 0.04 -11.52 6.52
C PHE A 100 -1.24 -11.63 5.70
N PHE A 101 -2.30 -12.03 6.37
CA PHE A 101 -3.64 -12.13 5.86
C PHE A 101 -4.54 -11.14 6.58
N ALA A 102 -5.42 -10.48 5.83
CA ALA A 102 -6.37 -9.51 6.36
C ALA A 102 -7.78 -9.71 5.76
N THR A 103 -8.76 -9.15 6.46
CA THR A 103 -10.17 -9.27 6.12
C THR A 103 -10.56 -8.38 4.94
N HIS A 104 -11.74 -8.64 4.39
CA HIS A 104 -12.34 -7.81 3.35
C HIS A 104 -12.60 -6.38 3.85
N GLU A 105 -13.03 -6.22 5.10
CA GLU A 105 -13.17 -4.92 5.75
C GLU A 105 -11.86 -4.12 5.73
N TRP A 106 -10.74 -4.74 6.15
CA TRP A 106 -9.43 -4.12 6.10
C TRP A 106 -9.09 -3.65 4.68
N HIS A 107 -9.37 -4.48 3.67
CA HIS A 107 -9.05 -4.17 2.27
C HIS A 107 -9.86 -2.97 1.75
N VAL A 108 -11.17 -2.93 2.00
CA VAL A 108 -12.03 -1.81 1.60
C VAL A 108 -11.59 -0.52 2.29
N VAL A 109 -11.28 -0.58 3.59
CA VAL A 109 -10.80 0.57 4.34
C VAL A 109 -9.43 1.02 3.81
N HIS A 110 -8.49 0.10 3.56
CA HIS A 110 -7.18 0.38 2.93
C HIS A 110 -7.35 1.12 1.60
N CYS A 111 -8.22 0.64 0.71
CA CYS A 111 -8.51 1.28 -0.57
C CYS A 111 -9.04 2.71 -0.39
N SER A 112 -9.99 2.91 0.55
CA SER A 112 -10.56 4.23 0.83
C SER A 112 -9.53 5.20 1.41
N TYR A 113 -8.66 4.73 2.30
CA TYR A 113 -7.61 5.52 2.94
C TYR A 113 -6.49 5.88 1.96
N TYR A 114 -6.10 4.97 1.06
CA TYR A 114 -5.15 5.30 0.00
C TYR A 114 -5.71 6.35 -0.96
N TRP A 115 -7.00 6.28 -1.30
CA TRP A 115 -7.64 7.34 -2.07
C TRP A 115 -7.56 8.69 -1.33
N LYS A 116 -7.87 8.71 -0.03
CA LYS A 116 -7.69 9.91 0.80
C LYS A 116 -6.24 10.40 0.83
N LYS A 117 -5.25 9.51 0.91
CA LYS A 117 -3.81 9.83 0.85
C LYS A 117 -3.46 10.52 -0.47
N MET A 118 -3.93 10.00 -1.60
CA MET A 118 -3.70 10.62 -2.92
C MET A 118 -4.25 12.05 -3.02
N ALA A 119 -5.42 12.29 -2.43
CA ALA A 119 -6.01 13.64 -2.40
C ALA A 119 -5.15 14.58 -1.53
N ARG A 120 -4.78 14.14 -0.32
CA ARG A 120 -3.99 14.92 0.65
C ARG A 120 -2.56 15.18 0.20
N ALA A 121 -1.94 14.26 -0.53
CA ALA A 121 -0.56 14.39 -1.01
C ALA A 121 -0.30 15.67 -1.81
N ARG A 122 -1.31 16.17 -2.53
CA ARG A 122 -1.23 17.45 -3.27
C ARG A 122 -1.09 18.65 -2.35
N GLU A 123 -1.72 18.60 -1.18
CA GLU A 123 -1.73 19.68 -0.19
C GLU A 123 -0.52 19.58 0.75
N LEU A 124 -0.15 18.36 1.14
CA LEU A 124 0.95 18.10 2.07
C LEU A 124 2.32 18.07 1.39
N GLY A 125 2.37 17.91 0.06
CA GLY A 125 3.62 17.71 -0.67
C GLY A 125 4.25 16.32 -0.44
N THR A 126 3.50 15.40 0.16
CA THR A 126 3.92 14.00 0.37
C THR A 126 4.01 13.26 -0.96
N VAL A 127 5.02 12.41 -1.10
CA VAL A 127 5.18 11.50 -2.25
C VAL A 127 4.31 10.26 -2.05
N LEU A 128 3.47 9.95 -3.03
CA LEU A 128 2.82 8.64 -3.10
C LEU A 128 3.83 7.61 -3.60
N GLU A 129 3.89 6.49 -2.90
CA GLU A 129 4.71 5.35 -3.24
C GLU A 129 4.36 4.86 -4.64
N LYS A 130 5.37 4.58 -5.47
CA LYS A 130 5.15 4.16 -6.86
C LYS A 130 4.27 2.91 -6.95
N ARG A 131 4.35 2.01 -5.98
CA ARG A 131 3.52 0.79 -5.92
C ARG A 131 2.02 1.07 -5.82
N TYR A 132 1.64 2.26 -5.37
CA TYR A 132 0.25 2.70 -5.17
C TYR A 132 -0.16 3.84 -6.09
N ASP A 133 0.79 4.64 -6.59
CA ASP A 133 0.60 5.69 -7.60
C ASP A 133 0.47 5.11 -9.03
N THR A 134 -0.48 4.18 -9.24
CA THR A 134 -0.75 3.60 -10.56
C THR A 134 -2.22 3.40 -10.83
N ASP A 135 -2.60 3.50 -12.10
CA ASP A 135 -3.95 3.18 -12.57
C ASP A 135 -4.34 1.72 -12.27
N MET A 136 -3.37 0.79 -12.33
CA MET A 136 -3.57 -0.61 -11.93
C MET A 136 -4.03 -0.73 -10.47
N HIS A 137 -3.41 0.03 -9.56
CA HIS A 137 -3.81 0.01 -8.15
C HIS A 137 -5.20 0.65 -7.94
N ILE A 138 -5.55 1.70 -8.69
CA ILE A 138 -6.89 2.29 -8.66
C ILE A 138 -7.95 1.32 -9.18
N GLY A 139 -7.69 0.65 -10.30
CA GLY A 139 -8.59 -0.38 -10.82
C GLY A 139 -8.76 -1.54 -9.84
N HIS A 140 -7.70 -1.93 -9.11
CA HIS A 140 -7.79 -2.92 -8.04
C HIS A 140 -8.68 -2.45 -6.88
N CYS A 141 -8.52 -1.20 -6.44
CA CYS A 141 -9.40 -0.61 -5.43
C CYS A 141 -10.87 -0.58 -5.88
N GLU A 142 -11.14 -0.22 -7.14
CA GLU A 142 -12.49 -0.25 -7.72
C GLU A 142 -13.08 -1.66 -7.67
N MET A 143 -12.31 -2.68 -8.07
CA MET A 143 -12.75 -4.07 -7.97
C MET A 143 -13.09 -4.47 -6.52
N MET A 144 -12.29 -4.04 -5.55
CA MET A 144 -12.56 -4.34 -4.14
C MET A 144 -13.84 -3.65 -3.63
N PHE A 145 -14.13 -2.41 -4.03
CA PHE A 145 -15.38 -1.74 -3.67
C PHE A 145 -16.63 -2.42 -4.25
N LEU A 146 -16.50 -3.09 -5.39
CA LEU A 146 -17.61 -3.80 -6.04
C LEU A 146 -17.79 -5.24 -5.54
N LYS A 147 -16.83 -5.77 -4.77
CA LYS A 147 -16.86 -7.14 -4.27
C LYS A 147 -17.93 -7.31 -3.18
N ARG A 148 -18.67 -8.41 -3.23
CA ARG A 148 -19.76 -8.74 -2.28
C ARG A 148 -19.38 -9.81 -1.26
N ASP A 149 -18.09 -9.94 -0.96
CA ASP A 149 -17.62 -10.85 0.08
C ASP A 149 -18.06 -10.36 1.48
N PRO A 150 -18.35 -11.25 2.44
CA PRO A 150 -18.52 -10.87 3.84
C PRO A 150 -17.33 -10.08 4.36
N LEU A 151 -17.57 -9.06 5.18
CA LEU A 151 -16.52 -8.15 5.69
C LEU A 151 -15.44 -8.88 6.49
N ASP A 152 -15.79 -9.96 7.17
CA ASP A 152 -14.87 -10.76 7.98
C ASP A 152 -14.09 -11.82 7.17
N LYS A 153 -14.40 -12.02 5.89
CA LYS A 153 -13.72 -13.01 5.03
C LYS A 153 -12.28 -12.57 4.77
N ILE A 154 -11.33 -13.51 4.81
CA ILE A 154 -9.94 -13.25 4.38
C ILE A 154 -9.89 -13.12 2.86
N VAL A 155 -9.49 -11.95 2.37
CA VAL A 155 -9.36 -11.67 0.92
C VAL A 155 -8.03 -10.99 0.57
N THR A 156 -7.20 -10.73 1.58
CA THR A 156 -5.91 -10.06 1.43
C THR A 156 -4.82 -11.02 1.86
N GLU A 157 -3.79 -11.14 1.04
CA GLU A 157 -2.48 -11.71 1.36
C GLU A 157 -1.43 -10.68 0.93
N ALA A 158 -0.63 -10.17 1.87
CA ALA A 158 0.30 -9.09 1.59
C ALA A 158 1.61 -9.27 2.38
N GLY A 159 2.72 -8.85 1.79
CA GLY A 159 3.99 -8.71 2.51
C GLY A 159 4.19 -7.27 2.99
N VAL A 160 5.19 -7.06 3.85
CA VAL A 160 5.63 -5.72 4.25
C VAL A 160 6.83 -5.29 3.43
N SER A 161 6.75 -4.11 2.80
CA SER A 161 7.81 -3.63 1.90
C SER A 161 8.85 -2.75 2.60
N LEU A 162 10.12 -2.94 2.24
CA LEU A 162 11.20 -1.96 2.46
C LEU A 162 11.46 -1.10 1.20
N HIS A 163 10.90 -1.50 0.06
CA HIS A 163 11.11 -0.90 -1.26
C HIS A 163 9.77 -0.50 -1.88
N SER A 164 9.33 0.73 -1.66
CA SER A 164 8.02 1.19 -2.15
C SER A 164 8.07 1.91 -3.50
N ASP A 165 9.28 2.07 -4.08
CA ASP A 165 9.47 2.61 -5.43
C ASP A 165 9.39 1.53 -6.53
N VAL A 166 9.10 0.28 -6.16
CA VAL A 166 8.99 -0.86 -7.09
C VAL A 166 7.52 -1.27 -7.22
N LEU A 167 7.08 -1.53 -8.46
CA LEU A 167 5.76 -2.08 -8.71
C LEU A 167 5.75 -3.54 -8.26
N VAL A 168 4.93 -3.86 -7.27
CA VAL A 168 4.67 -5.24 -6.86
C VAL A 168 3.38 -5.67 -7.57
N VAL A 169 3.51 -6.46 -8.63
CA VAL A 169 2.36 -7.06 -9.29
C VAL A 169 1.93 -8.27 -8.47
N ALA A 170 0.78 -8.17 -7.79
CA ALA A 170 0.15 -9.34 -7.20
C ALA A 170 -0.10 -10.36 -8.31
N LYS A 171 0.33 -11.62 -8.11
CA LYS A 171 -0.04 -12.70 -9.03
C LYS A 171 -1.57 -12.78 -9.05
N PRO A 172 -2.21 -12.90 -10.23
CA PRO A 172 -3.65 -13.06 -10.27
C PRO A 172 -4.02 -14.29 -9.44
N GLU A 173 -4.89 -14.12 -8.44
CA GLU A 173 -5.53 -15.27 -7.81
C GLU A 173 -6.33 -15.98 -8.90
N GLU A 174 -6.10 -17.28 -9.10
CA GLU A 174 -6.96 -18.10 -9.97
C GLU A 174 -8.38 -18.04 -9.41
N HIS A 175 -9.20 -17.17 -9.98
CA HIS A 175 -10.64 -17.24 -9.81
C HIS A 175 -11.11 -18.55 -10.44
N LYS A 176 -11.22 -19.60 -9.61
CA LYS A 176 -12.14 -20.69 -9.93
C LYS A 176 -13.52 -20.07 -10.02
N HIS A 177 -13.95 -19.85 -11.26
CA HIS A 177 -15.36 -19.66 -11.56
C HIS A 177 -16.05 -20.95 -11.12
N ASP A 178 -16.66 -20.94 -9.93
CA ASP A 178 -17.72 -21.88 -9.63
C ASP A 178 -18.79 -21.65 -10.68
N GLN A 179 -18.85 -22.56 -11.65
CA GLN A 179 -19.91 -22.61 -12.63
C GLN A 179 -21.21 -22.79 -11.85
N HIS A 180 -21.99 -21.73 -11.75
CA HIS A 180 -23.40 -21.84 -11.41
C HIS A 180 -24.02 -22.80 -12.42
N GLY A 181 -24.62 -23.87 -11.91
CA GLY A 181 -25.26 -24.91 -12.70
C GLY A 181 -26.27 -24.31 -13.68
N ASP A 182 -26.09 -24.65 -14.95
CA ASP A 182 -27.12 -24.50 -15.96
C ASP A 182 -28.30 -25.37 -15.56
N SER A 183 -29.43 -24.72 -15.30
CA SER A 183 -30.74 -25.35 -15.30
C SER A 183 -31.09 -25.79 -16.72
N GLU A 184 -31.42 -27.07 -16.85
CA GLU A 184 -32.12 -27.74 -17.96
C GLU A 184 -32.94 -26.83 -18.87
N ILE A 185 -32.65 -26.90 -20.18
CA ILE A 185 -33.65 -26.73 -21.23
C ILE A 185 -33.56 -27.99 -22.10
N ASP A 186 -34.45 -28.95 -21.83
CA ASP A 186 -34.71 -30.07 -22.71
C ASP A 186 -35.41 -29.56 -23.98
N VAL A 187 -34.82 -29.84 -25.14
CA VAL A 187 -35.49 -29.76 -26.44
C VAL A 187 -35.60 -31.19 -26.95
N GLU A 188 -36.79 -31.78 -26.82
CA GLU A 188 -37.17 -33.04 -27.47
C GLU A 188 -37.37 -32.78 -28.99
N GLU A 189 -36.61 -33.51 -29.81
CA GLU A 189 -36.92 -33.77 -31.22
C GLU A 189 -37.64 -35.13 -31.31
N ASP A 190 -38.97 -35.11 -31.49
CA ASP A 190 -39.77 -35.88 -32.48
C ASP A 190 -41.28 -35.67 -32.26
#